data_AF-A0A7I8VL57-F1
#
_entry.id   AF-A0A7I8VL57-F1
#
_cell.length_a   1.000
_cell.length_b   1.000
_cell.length_c   1.000
_cell.angle_alpha   90.00
_cell.angle_beta   90.00
_cell.angle_gamma   90.00
#
_symmetry.space_group_name_H-M   'P 1'
#
loop_
_entity.id
_entity.type
_entity.pdbx_description
1 polymer ?
#
loop_
_entity_poly.entity_id
_entity_poly.type
_entity_poly.pdbx_seq_one_letter_code
_entity_poly.pdbx_strand_id
1 'polypeptide(L)'
;MFNVVRNCTAQILRAANPVLNKSTAINATLRPAAGFHSSQSNNEAAQSATKGTQTAAKPGVGQVVAVIGAVVDVQFEEGLPPILNALEVQNRSPRLILEVAQHLGENTVRTIAMDGTEGLVRGQQCVDTGDPITIPVGPETLGRIINVIGEPIDERGPVNAKATAAIHAEAPEFVEMSVEQEILETGIKVVDLLAPYAKGGKIGLFGGE
;
A
#
# COMPACT_ATOMS: atom_id res chain seq x y z
N MET A 1 -41.47 52.05 21.11
CA MET A 1 -41.86 52.08 22.54
C MET A 1 -41.66 50.67 23.06
N PHE A 2 -40.75 50.39 24.03
CA PHE A 2 -40.73 50.84 25.43
C PHE A 2 -42.05 50.51 26.16
N ASN A 3 -42.11 49.80 27.30
CA ASN A 3 -41.09 49.11 28.13
C ASN A 3 -41.81 47.95 28.90
N VAL A 4 -41.22 46.78 29.19
CA VAL A 4 -40.33 46.42 30.34
C VAL A 4 -41.01 46.49 31.73
N VAL A 5 -40.56 45.60 32.64
CA VAL A 5 -40.95 45.34 34.06
C VAL A 5 -41.93 44.15 34.20
N ARG A 6 -41.61 42.94 34.71
CA ARG A 6 -40.56 42.33 35.59
C ARG A 6 -41.06 42.09 37.03
N ASN A 7 -41.17 40.81 37.44
CA ASN A 7 -41.07 40.30 38.82
C ASN A 7 -41.10 38.76 38.81
N CYS A 8 -40.41 38.01 39.68
CA CYS A 8 -39.14 38.29 40.37
C CYS A 8 -38.51 37.03 41.01
N THR A 9 -37.17 36.90 40.98
CA THR A 9 -36.28 36.14 41.93
C THR A 9 -36.49 34.63 42.16
N ALA A 10 -35.48 33.80 42.48
CA ALA A 10 -34.03 33.99 42.69
C ALA A 10 -33.25 32.85 41.96
N GLN A 11 -31.99 32.90 41.49
CA GLN A 11 -30.74 33.53 41.98
C GLN A 11 -30.14 32.78 43.19
N ILE A 12 -29.04 32.01 43.04
CA ILE A 12 -27.66 32.17 43.63
C ILE A 12 -27.04 30.74 43.69
N LEU A 13 -25.77 30.41 43.38
CA LEU A 13 -24.69 31.04 42.60
C LEU A 13 -23.57 30.01 42.20
N ARG A 14 -22.63 30.42 41.33
CA ARG A 14 -21.15 30.17 41.23
C ARG A 14 -20.44 29.31 42.32
N ALA A 15 -19.24 28.71 42.08
CA ALA A 15 -18.40 28.49 40.88
C ALA A 15 -17.15 27.60 41.14
N ALA A 16 -16.48 27.22 40.03
CA ALA A 16 -15.03 27.01 39.85
C ALA A 16 -14.28 25.82 40.51
N ASN A 17 -13.33 25.25 39.74
CA ASN A 17 -12.33 24.26 40.17
C ASN A 17 -11.27 24.87 41.11
N PRO A 18 -10.52 24.02 41.82
CA PRO A 18 -9.07 24.03 41.59
C PRO A 18 -8.44 22.64 41.33
N VAL A 19 -7.23 22.68 40.79
CA VAL A 19 -6.36 21.51 40.52
C VAL A 19 -5.79 20.94 41.82
N LEU A 20 -5.62 19.61 41.91
CA LEU A 20 -4.60 19.01 42.77
C LEU A 20 -4.11 17.64 42.24
N ASN A 21 -2.82 17.57 41.90
CA ASN A 21 -2.11 16.34 41.60
C ASN A 21 -1.50 15.75 42.90
N LYS A 22 -1.54 14.43 43.09
CA LYS A 22 -0.75 13.74 44.11
C LYS A 22 -0.51 12.27 43.79
N SER A 23 0.73 11.93 43.48
CA SER A 23 1.21 10.55 43.39
C SER A 23 1.43 9.96 44.79
N THR A 24 0.89 8.78 45.06
CA THR A 24 1.32 7.95 46.20
C THR A 24 1.27 6.48 45.77
N ALA A 25 2.38 5.76 45.90
CA ALA A 25 2.44 4.32 45.60
C ALA A 25 2.03 3.49 46.82
N ILE A 26 1.39 2.34 46.60
CA ILE A 26 1.19 1.31 47.62
C ILE A 26 1.43 -0.07 46.97
N ASN A 27 2.52 -0.73 47.35
CA ASN A 27 2.76 -2.13 46.98
C ASN A 27 2.00 -3.05 47.94
N ALA A 28 1.36 -4.09 47.40
CA ALA A 28 0.76 -5.18 48.19
C ALA A 28 1.01 -6.52 47.47
N THR A 29 2.06 -7.24 47.89
CA THR A 29 2.54 -8.46 47.24
C THR A 29 2.22 -9.73 48.04
N LEU A 30 1.70 -10.73 47.33
CA LEU A 30 1.80 -12.19 47.63
C LEU A 30 1.08 -12.73 48.88
N ARG A 31 0.23 -13.76 48.66
CA ARG A 31 0.68 -15.17 48.78
C ARG A 31 -0.26 -16.15 48.04
N PRO A 32 0.20 -17.39 47.72
CA PRO A 32 -0.44 -18.25 46.71
C PRO A 32 -1.25 -19.43 47.29
N ALA A 33 -1.97 -20.12 46.42
CA ALA A 33 -2.43 -21.50 46.60
C ALA A 33 -2.05 -22.35 45.37
N ALA A 34 -1.82 -23.65 45.54
CA ALA A 34 -1.35 -24.57 44.48
C ALA A 34 -2.11 -25.91 44.51
N GLY A 35 -2.25 -26.56 43.35
CA GLY A 35 -3.07 -27.76 43.14
C GLY A 35 -3.45 -27.92 41.65
N PHE A 36 -2.56 -28.30 40.73
CA PHE A 36 -1.98 -29.64 40.52
C PHE A 36 -2.99 -30.65 39.92
N HIS A 37 -3.09 -30.70 38.58
CA HIS A 37 -2.73 -31.89 37.81
C HIS A 37 -2.62 -31.62 36.30
N SER A 38 -2.21 -32.66 35.55
CA SER A 38 -1.62 -32.61 34.22
C SER A 38 -2.47 -33.28 33.14
N SER A 39 -2.60 -32.63 31.98
CA SER A 39 -3.00 -33.28 30.73
C SER A 39 -2.33 -32.59 29.53
N GLN A 40 -1.26 -33.18 29.00
CA GLN A 40 -0.76 -32.84 27.66
C GLN A 40 -1.65 -33.55 26.63
N SER A 41 -2.22 -32.80 25.69
CA SER A 41 -2.88 -33.35 24.51
C SER A 41 -2.74 -32.37 23.35
N ASN A 42 -1.98 -32.80 22.35
CA ASN A 42 -1.52 -32.06 21.17
C ASN A 42 -2.59 -31.20 20.49
N ASN A 43 -2.19 -30.01 20.03
CA ASN A 43 -2.93 -29.22 19.04
C ASN A 43 -1.98 -28.64 17.98
N GLU A 44 -1.06 -29.48 17.50
CA GLU A 44 -0.15 -29.17 16.38
C GLU A 44 -0.87 -29.31 15.03
N ALA A 45 -1.88 -28.47 14.77
CA ALA A 45 -2.71 -28.57 13.56
C ALA A 45 -3.32 -27.22 13.10
N ALA A 46 -2.60 -26.10 13.25
CA ALA A 46 -3.05 -24.80 12.74
C ALA A 46 -1.91 -23.96 12.14
N GLN A 47 -1.88 -23.94 10.80
CA GLN A 47 -1.37 -22.84 9.97
C GLN A 47 0.11 -22.44 10.18
N SER A 48 0.97 -23.27 9.61
CA SER A 48 2.27 -22.87 9.08
C SER A 48 2.12 -21.79 7.99
N ALA A 49 1.95 -20.53 8.40
CA ALA A 49 2.05 -19.36 7.54
C ALA A 49 3.44 -18.72 7.72
N THR A 50 4.45 -19.31 7.09
CA THR A 50 5.79 -18.72 7.04
C THR A 50 5.75 -17.42 6.26
N LYS A 51 5.62 -16.28 6.96
CA LYS A 51 6.05 -14.99 6.41
C LYS A 51 7.53 -15.11 6.07
N GLY A 52 7.82 -15.29 4.78
CA GLY A 52 9.17 -15.26 4.27
C GLY A 52 9.70 -13.83 4.43
N THR A 53 10.41 -13.56 5.53
CA THR A 53 11.15 -12.32 5.70
C THR A 53 12.27 -12.28 4.67
N GLN A 54 11.94 -11.77 3.48
CA GLN A 54 12.92 -11.46 2.45
C GLN A 54 13.75 -10.30 2.98
N THR A 55 14.91 -10.64 3.55
CA THR A 55 15.92 -9.66 3.93
C THR A 55 16.18 -8.75 2.73
N ALA A 56 16.03 -7.44 2.91
CA ALA A 56 16.28 -6.46 1.85
C ALA A 56 17.67 -6.72 1.25
N ALA A 57 17.68 -7.18 0.00
CA ALA A 57 18.92 -7.41 -0.72
C ALA A 57 19.64 -6.07 -0.90
N LYS A 58 20.98 -6.10 -0.93
CA LYS A 58 21.70 -4.95 -1.47
C LYS A 58 21.35 -4.87 -2.97
N PRO A 59 21.13 -3.67 -3.54
CA PRO A 59 20.79 -3.54 -4.96
C PRO A 59 21.86 -4.22 -5.81
N GLY A 60 21.49 -5.35 -6.39
CA GLY A 60 22.37 -6.21 -7.17
C GLY A 60 22.51 -5.72 -8.61
N VAL A 61 23.60 -6.11 -9.26
CA VAL A 61 23.74 -6.00 -10.71
C VAL A 61 23.51 -7.38 -11.31
N GLY A 62 22.50 -7.48 -12.16
CA GLY A 62 22.20 -8.66 -12.95
C GLY A 62 22.56 -8.47 -14.43
N GLN A 63 22.50 -9.56 -15.20
CA GLN A 63 22.77 -9.58 -16.64
C GLN A 63 21.64 -10.31 -17.38
N VAL A 64 21.18 -9.77 -18.52
CA VAL A 64 20.14 -10.41 -19.34
C VAL A 64 20.66 -11.72 -19.95
N VAL A 65 19.98 -12.84 -19.69
CA VAL A 65 20.28 -14.16 -20.28
C VAL A 65 19.39 -14.45 -21.49
N ALA A 66 18.09 -14.15 -21.38
CA ALA A 66 17.12 -14.40 -22.44
C ALA A 66 16.08 -13.27 -22.54
N VAL A 67 15.56 -13.09 -23.76
CA VAL A 67 14.49 -12.14 -24.10
C VAL A 67 13.49 -12.91 -24.97
N ILE A 68 12.23 -12.97 -24.53
CA ILE A 68 11.16 -13.78 -25.12
C ILE A 68 9.91 -12.90 -25.20
N GLY A 69 9.91 -11.98 -26.18
CA GLY A 69 8.96 -10.86 -26.19
C GLY A 69 9.14 -10.01 -24.92
N ALA A 70 8.03 -9.61 -24.29
CA ALA A 70 8.02 -8.84 -23.05
C ALA A 70 8.57 -9.59 -21.81
N VAL A 71 8.90 -10.89 -21.91
CA VAL A 71 9.52 -11.66 -20.82
C VAL A 71 11.04 -11.61 -20.95
N VAL A 72 11.71 -11.16 -19.89
CA VAL A 72 13.18 -11.06 -19.83
C VAL A 72 13.69 -11.87 -18.65
N ASP A 73 14.60 -12.81 -18.90
CA ASP A 73 15.25 -13.59 -17.84
C ASP A 73 16.61 -12.96 -17.52
N VAL A 74 16.80 -12.58 -16.25
CA VAL A 74 17.96 -11.83 -15.75
C VAL A 74 18.69 -12.67 -14.69
N GLN A 75 19.99 -12.85 -14.87
CA GLN A 75 20.88 -13.59 -13.98
C GLN A 75 21.55 -12.65 -12.97
N PHE A 76 21.55 -13.00 -11.69
CA PHE A 76 22.34 -12.33 -10.66
C PHE A 76 23.50 -13.23 -10.22
N GLU A 77 24.61 -12.62 -9.78
CA GLU A 77 25.75 -13.36 -9.21
C GLU A 77 25.46 -13.73 -7.75
N GLU A 78 25.21 -12.71 -6.92
CA GLU A 78 24.74 -12.82 -5.55
C GLU A 78 23.55 -11.87 -5.32
N GLY A 79 22.68 -12.17 -4.36
CA GLY A 79 21.55 -11.31 -3.99
C GLY A 79 20.41 -11.29 -5.02
N LEU A 80 19.60 -12.34 -5.03
CA LEU A 80 18.35 -12.38 -5.80
C LEU A 80 17.39 -11.27 -5.32
N PRO A 81 16.94 -10.36 -6.20
CA PRO A 81 15.93 -9.35 -5.85
C PRO A 81 14.59 -10.00 -5.48
N PRO A 82 13.81 -9.40 -4.55
CA PRO A 82 12.45 -9.83 -4.25
C PRO A 82 11.54 -9.94 -5.48
N ILE A 83 10.50 -10.77 -5.38
CA ILE A 83 9.38 -10.72 -6.33
C ILE A 83 8.68 -9.36 -6.15
N LEU A 84 8.22 -8.76 -7.26
CA LEU A 84 7.67 -7.41 -7.42
C LEU A 84 8.69 -6.25 -7.37
N ASN A 85 9.99 -6.50 -7.17
CA ASN A 85 11.00 -5.45 -7.32
C ASN A 85 11.16 -4.98 -8.78
N ALA A 86 11.53 -3.71 -8.94
CA ALA A 86 11.87 -3.11 -10.22
C ALA A 86 13.37 -3.18 -10.51
N LEU A 87 13.75 -3.63 -11.70
CA LEU A 87 15.11 -3.59 -12.23
C LEU A 87 15.21 -2.56 -13.35
N GLU A 88 16.25 -1.73 -13.36
CA GLU A 88 16.50 -0.75 -14.43
C GLU A 88 17.61 -1.22 -15.39
N VAL A 89 17.28 -1.35 -16.67
CA VAL A 89 18.22 -1.74 -17.72
C VAL A 89 19.17 -0.60 -18.04
N GLN A 90 20.46 -0.83 -17.84
CA GLN A 90 21.49 0.20 -17.98
C GLN A 90 21.80 0.51 -19.45
N ASN A 91 22.16 1.77 -19.71
CA ASN A 91 22.59 2.29 -21.02
C ASN A 91 21.56 2.13 -22.15
N ARG A 92 20.25 2.11 -21.85
CA ARG A 92 19.17 2.10 -22.84
C ARG A 92 18.44 3.45 -22.91
N SER A 93 17.97 3.81 -24.10
CA SER A 93 16.97 4.86 -24.33
C SER A 93 15.91 4.33 -25.31
N PRO A 94 14.60 4.41 -25.01
CA PRO A 94 14.01 4.89 -23.76
C PRO A 94 14.38 4.01 -22.55
N ARG A 95 14.24 4.60 -21.36
CA ARG A 95 14.47 3.93 -20.07
C ARG A 95 13.57 2.69 -19.96
N LEU A 96 14.14 1.55 -19.57
CA LEU A 96 13.40 0.30 -19.46
C LEU A 96 13.45 -0.24 -18.04
N ILE A 97 12.26 -0.39 -17.45
CA ILE A 97 12.05 -1.06 -16.18
C ILE A 97 11.51 -2.48 -16.45
N LEU A 98 12.04 -3.43 -15.70
CA LEU A 98 11.61 -4.83 -15.67
C LEU A 98 11.10 -5.13 -14.26
N GLU A 99 9.90 -5.69 -14.11
CA GLU A 99 9.36 -6.14 -12.82
C GLU A 99 9.67 -7.62 -12.60
N VAL A 100 10.18 -8.00 -11.42
CA VAL A 100 10.46 -9.40 -11.07
C VAL A 100 9.16 -10.16 -10.81
N ALA A 101 8.76 -11.05 -11.72
CA ALA A 101 7.53 -11.82 -11.62
C ALA A 101 7.70 -13.18 -10.93
N GLN A 102 8.87 -13.81 -11.04
CA GLN A 102 9.19 -15.09 -10.37
C GLN A 102 10.70 -15.36 -10.33
N HIS A 103 11.14 -16.20 -9.40
CA HIS A 103 12.49 -16.77 -9.40
C HIS A 103 12.48 -18.12 -10.12
N LEU A 104 13.44 -18.36 -11.03
CA LEU A 104 13.49 -19.61 -11.81
C LEU A 104 14.39 -20.69 -11.17
N GLY A 105 15.30 -20.29 -10.28
CA GLY A 105 16.43 -21.10 -9.82
C GLY A 105 17.75 -20.60 -10.43
N GLU A 106 18.88 -21.25 -10.11
CA GLU A 106 20.22 -20.93 -10.65
C GLU A 106 20.65 -19.44 -10.53
N ASN A 107 20.11 -18.69 -9.55
CA ASN A 107 20.21 -17.23 -9.41
C ASN A 107 19.64 -16.41 -10.59
N THR A 108 18.75 -17.00 -11.40
CA THR A 108 17.97 -16.34 -12.44
C THR A 108 16.60 -15.89 -11.92
N VAL A 109 16.22 -14.65 -12.21
CA VAL A 109 14.85 -14.14 -12.09
C VAL A 109 14.20 -14.00 -13.46
N ARG A 110 12.90 -14.26 -13.54
CA ARG A 110 12.09 -13.94 -14.70
C ARG A 110 11.31 -12.67 -14.46
N THR A 111 11.43 -11.74 -15.40
CA THR A 111 10.89 -10.39 -15.30
C THR A 111 9.96 -10.07 -16.46
N ILE A 112 9.07 -9.10 -16.25
CA ILE A 112 8.15 -8.56 -17.25
C ILE A 112 8.59 -7.14 -17.57
N ALA A 113 8.83 -6.85 -18.85
CA ALA A 113 9.18 -5.52 -19.33
C ALA A 113 7.97 -4.58 -19.31
N MET A 114 8.16 -3.36 -18.78
CA MET A 114 7.12 -2.32 -18.71
C MET A 114 6.98 -1.50 -20.00
N ASP A 115 7.90 -1.69 -20.94
CA ASP A 115 7.95 -1.06 -22.28
C ASP A 115 8.55 -2.09 -23.27
N GLY A 116 8.54 -1.79 -24.57
CA GLY A 116 9.06 -2.66 -25.63
C GLY A 116 10.51 -3.09 -25.37
N THR A 117 10.84 -4.35 -25.68
CA THR A 117 12.16 -4.98 -25.41
C THR A 117 13.12 -4.88 -26.59
N GLU A 118 12.82 -4.06 -27.60
CA GLU A 118 13.65 -3.90 -28.80
C GLU A 118 15.06 -3.38 -28.43
N GLY A 119 16.07 -3.91 -29.12
CA GLY A 119 17.48 -3.56 -28.88
C GLY A 119 18.09 -4.09 -27.57
N LEU A 120 17.33 -4.80 -26.73
CA LEU A 120 17.85 -5.44 -25.52
C LEU A 120 18.78 -6.61 -25.89
N VAL A 121 20.01 -6.60 -25.40
CA VAL A 121 21.01 -7.64 -25.72
C VAL A 121 21.36 -8.53 -24.53
N ARG A 122 21.76 -9.78 -24.79
CA ARG A 122 22.25 -10.69 -23.76
C ARG A 122 23.58 -10.17 -23.19
N GLY A 123 23.76 -10.30 -21.88
CA GLY A 123 24.87 -9.68 -21.14
C GLY A 123 24.68 -8.19 -20.83
N GLN A 124 23.58 -7.56 -21.27
CA GLN A 124 23.27 -6.19 -20.86
C GLN A 124 22.96 -6.16 -19.36
N GLN A 125 23.49 -5.15 -18.67
CA GLN A 125 23.36 -5.01 -17.22
C GLN A 125 22.00 -4.45 -16.82
N CYS A 126 21.42 -5.04 -15.79
CA CYS A 126 20.22 -4.57 -15.10
C CYS A 126 20.61 -4.29 -13.64
N VAL A 127 20.14 -3.17 -13.07
CA VAL A 127 20.37 -2.82 -11.66
C VAL A 127 19.07 -2.99 -10.91
N ASP A 128 19.06 -3.77 -9.84
CA ASP A 128 17.94 -3.80 -8.89
C ASP A 128 17.80 -2.44 -8.21
N THR A 129 16.61 -1.85 -8.26
CA THR A 129 16.35 -0.56 -7.60
C THR A 129 16.18 -0.71 -6.08
N GLY A 130 15.99 -1.93 -5.59
CA GLY A 130 15.78 -2.26 -4.18
C GLY A 130 14.31 -2.26 -3.74
N ASP A 131 13.45 -1.55 -4.46
CA ASP A 131 12.01 -1.41 -4.20
C ASP A 131 11.16 -1.90 -5.41
N PRO A 132 9.84 -2.06 -5.24
CA PRO A 132 8.90 -2.17 -6.35
C PRO A 132 8.82 -0.90 -7.21
N ILE A 133 8.13 -0.98 -8.36
CA ILE A 133 7.84 0.21 -9.19
C ILE A 133 7.11 1.25 -8.33
N THR A 134 7.70 2.44 -8.21
CA THR A 134 7.13 3.57 -7.47
C THR A 134 6.69 4.70 -8.41
N ILE A 135 5.52 5.27 -8.12
CA ILE A 135 4.88 6.31 -8.92
C ILE A 135 4.65 7.59 -8.09
N PRO A 136 4.65 8.79 -8.71
CA PRO A 136 4.34 10.04 -8.01
C PRO A 136 2.87 10.05 -7.54
N VAL A 137 2.63 10.54 -6.32
CA VAL A 137 1.28 10.65 -5.74
C VAL A 137 1.08 11.99 -5.01
N GLY A 138 -0.19 12.41 -4.91
CA GLY A 138 -0.59 13.68 -4.28
C GLY A 138 -1.33 14.60 -5.25
N PRO A 139 -1.82 15.77 -4.78
CA PRO A 139 -2.55 16.74 -5.61
C PRO A 139 -1.77 17.23 -6.84
N GLU A 140 -0.44 17.11 -6.85
CA GLU A 140 0.44 17.51 -7.94
C GLU A 140 0.32 16.64 -9.20
N THR A 141 -0.32 15.46 -9.11
CA THR A 141 -0.61 14.60 -10.27
C THR A 141 -1.91 14.98 -10.99
N LEU A 142 -2.76 15.82 -10.39
CA LEU A 142 -4.09 16.14 -10.91
C LEU A 142 -4.01 16.82 -12.29
N GLY A 143 -4.69 16.24 -13.28
CA GLY A 143 -4.67 16.74 -14.65
C GLY A 143 -3.32 16.56 -15.36
N ARG A 144 -2.47 15.64 -14.91
CA ARG A 144 -1.31 15.11 -15.66
C ARG A 144 -1.67 13.78 -16.33
N ILE A 145 -0.92 13.39 -17.35
CA ILE A 145 -0.94 12.01 -17.88
C ILE A 145 0.41 11.38 -17.56
N ILE A 146 0.40 10.26 -16.84
CA ILE A 146 1.59 9.49 -16.45
C ILE A 146 1.50 8.06 -16.98
N ASN A 147 2.65 7.45 -17.27
CA ASN A 147 2.75 6.05 -17.67
C ASN A 147 2.83 5.09 -16.45
N VAL A 148 2.96 3.79 -16.70
CA VAL A 148 3.00 2.74 -15.65
C VAL A 148 4.20 2.86 -14.70
N ILE A 149 5.31 3.47 -15.16
CA ILE A 149 6.51 3.74 -14.35
C ILE A 149 6.52 5.15 -13.73
N GLY A 150 5.38 5.84 -13.76
CA GLY A 150 5.17 7.14 -13.11
C GLY A 150 5.71 8.36 -13.86
N GLU A 151 6.24 8.19 -15.08
CA GLU A 151 6.81 9.27 -15.87
C GLU A 151 5.72 10.03 -16.67
N PRO A 152 5.78 11.37 -16.75
CA PRO A 152 4.80 12.17 -17.47
C PRO A 152 4.95 12.04 -18.99
N ILE A 153 3.83 11.77 -19.66
CA ILE A 153 3.73 11.65 -21.13
C ILE A 153 2.90 12.78 -21.77
N ASP A 154 2.61 13.85 -21.02
CA ASP A 154 1.80 15.00 -21.44
C ASP A 154 2.63 16.24 -21.86
N GLU A 155 3.92 16.05 -22.14
CA GLU A 155 4.92 17.08 -22.53
C GLU A 155 5.07 18.29 -21.58
N ARG A 156 4.38 18.33 -20.44
CA ARG A 156 4.31 19.48 -19.52
C ARG A 156 5.41 19.47 -18.44
N GLY A 157 6.57 18.90 -18.75
CA GLY A 157 7.70 18.78 -17.83
C GLY A 157 7.48 17.77 -16.68
N PRO A 158 8.33 17.76 -15.64
CA PRO A 158 8.23 16.79 -14.54
C PRO A 158 6.93 16.91 -13.73
N VAL A 159 6.57 15.84 -13.02
CA VAL A 159 5.54 15.87 -11.97
C VAL A 159 6.23 16.17 -10.64
N ASN A 160 6.11 17.40 -10.14
CA ASN A 160 6.77 17.85 -8.91
C ASN A 160 6.03 17.36 -7.64
N ALA A 161 5.75 16.06 -7.56
CA ALA A 161 5.07 15.43 -6.42
C ALA A 161 5.94 15.45 -5.16
N LYS A 162 5.29 15.54 -4.00
CA LYS A 162 5.99 15.52 -2.69
C LYS A 162 6.21 14.13 -2.12
N ALA A 163 5.54 13.12 -2.69
CA ALA A 163 5.57 11.74 -2.25
C ALA A 163 5.49 10.80 -3.46
N THR A 164 6.02 9.60 -3.29
CA THR A 164 5.83 8.45 -4.18
C THR A 164 5.20 7.30 -3.42
N ALA A 165 4.57 6.38 -4.13
CA ALA A 165 4.03 5.14 -3.58
C ALA A 165 4.36 3.97 -4.51
N ALA A 166 4.56 2.77 -3.94
CA ALA A 166 4.69 1.55 -4.73
C ALA A 166 3.34 1.19 -5.39
N ILE A 167 3.37 0.65 -6.61
CA ILE A 167 2.15 0.17 -7.28
C ILE A 167 1.59 -1.10 -6.64
N HIS A 168 2.46 -1.87 -5.97
CA HIS A 168 2.11 -3.07 -5.22
C HIS A 168 1.88 -2.70 -3.76
N ALA A 169 0.62 -2.76 -3.34
CA ALA A 169 0.18 -2.54 -1.97
C ALA A 169 -0.76 -3.67 -1.54
N GLU A 170 -0.66 -4.09 -0.28
CA GLU A 170 -1.59 -5.06 0.31
C GLU A 170 -3.01 -4.49 0.39
N ALA A 171 -4.00 -5.39 0.39
CA ALA A 171 -5.39 -4.99 0.61
C ALA A 171 -5.59 -4.49 2.07
N PRO A 172 -6.48 -3.50 2.31
CA PRO A 172 -6.81 -3.05 3.66
C PRO A 172 -7.22 -4.20 4.59
N GLU A 173 -6.87 -4.12 5.86
CA GLU A 173 -7.20 -5.19 6.81
C GLU A 173 -8.72 -5.26 7.07
N PHE A 174 -9.22 -6.44 7.45
CA PHE A 174 -10.64 -6.64 7.75
C PHE A 174 -11.18 -5.69 8.84
N VAL A 175 -10.32 -5.20 9.74
CA VAL A 175 -10.67 -4.22 10.78
C VAL A 175 -10.81 -2.77 10.25
N GLU A 176 -10.31 -2.48 9.06
CA GLU A 176 -10.41 -1.18 8.38
C GLU A 176 -11.60 -1.12 7.39
N MET A 177 -12.19 -2.27 7.08
CA MET A 177 -13.33 -2.37 6.16
C MET A 177 -14.61 -1.87 6.84
N SER A 178 -15.20 -0.79 6.33
CA SER A 178 -16.54 -0.36 6.77
C SER A 178 -17.61 -1.37 6.34
N VAL A 179 -18.57 -1.62 7.23
CA VAL A 179 -19.77 -2.43 6.99
C VAL A 179 -20.98 -1.57 6.56
N GLU A 180 -20.83 -0.25 6.51
CA GLU A 180 -21.91 0.69 6.23
C GLU A 180 -22.18 0.82 4.73
N GLN A 181 -23.43 0.62 4.32
CA GLN A 181 -23.85 0.68 2.92
C GLN A 181 -24.38 2.08 2.58
N GLU A 182 -23.48 2.99 2.19
CA GLU A 182 -23.83 4.32 1.70
C GLU A 182 -24.03 4.35 0.17
N ILE A 183 -25.05 5.09 -0.29
CA ILE A 183 -25.28 5.37 -1.72
C ILE A 183 -24.37 6.51 -2.19
N LEU A 184 -23.74 6.34 -3.35
CA LEU A 184 -23.06 7.37 -4.12
C LEU A 184 -24.06 7.98 -5.09
N GLU A 185 -24.62 9.16 -4.75
CA GLU A 185 -25.48 9.93 -5.64
C GLU A 185 -24.70 10.38 -6.89
N THR A 186 -25.15 9.98 -8.08
CA THR A 186 -24.46 10.30 -9.34
C THR A 186 -25.06 11.51 -10.08
N GLY A 187 -26.32 11.84 -9.79
CA GLY A 187 -27.12 12.80 -10.55
C GLY A 187 -27.67 12.24 -11.87
N ILE A 188 -27.35 10.98 -12.20
CA ILE A 188 -27.76 10.30 -13.42
C ILE A 188 -29.02 9.50 -13.12
N LYS A 189 -30.20 10.09 -13.41
CA LYS A 189 -31.54 9.53 -13.09
C LYS A 189 -31.73 8.03 -13.38
N VAL A 190 -31.13 7.48 -14.43
CA VAL A 190 -31.26 6.05 -14.77
C VAL A 190 -30.39 5.16 -13.87
N VAL A 191 -29.23 5.64 -13.43
CA VAL A 191 -28.37 4.97 -12.45
C VAL A 191 -29.00 5.08 -11.07
N ASP A 192 -29.22 6.30 -10.58
CA ASP A 192 -29.69 6.56 -9.22
C ASP A 192 -31.05 5.90 -8.89
N LEU A 193 -31.91 5.66 -9.90
CA LEU A 193 -33.23 5.02 -9.71
C LEU A 193 -33.23 3.50 -9.91
N LEU A 194 -32.43 2.95 -10.84
CA LEU A 194 -32.50 1.53 -11.22
C LEU A 194 -31.33 0.68 -10.74
N ALA A 195 -30.15 1.30 -10.59
CA ALA A 195 -28.91 0.63 -10.19
C ALA A 195 -28.00 1.60 -9.40
N PRO A 196 -28.46 2.13 -8.25
CA PRO A 196 -27.72 3.11 -7.47
C PRO A 196 -26.36 2.55 -7.03
N TYR A 197 -25.31 3.35 -7.19
CA TYR A 197 -23.95 2.94 -6.85
C TYR A 197 -23.71 3.00 -5.34
N ALA A 198 -22.96 2.05 -4.80
CA ALA A 198 -22.51 2.07 -3.40
C ALA A 198 -21.14 2.75 -3.28
N LYS A 199 -20.93 3.60 -2.27
CA LYS A 199 -19.62 4.18 -1.97
C LYS A 199 -18.63 3.06 -1.60
N GLY A 200 -17.40 3.13 -2.12
CA GLY A 200 -16.41 2.06 -1.98
C GLY A 200 -16.72 0.77 -2.74
N GLY A 201 -17.88 0.68 -3.41
CA GLY A 201 -18.28 -0.47 -4.22
C GLY A 201 -17.51 -0.56 -5.55
N LYS A 202 -17.43 -1.77 -6.09
CA LYS A 202 -16.88 -2.03 -7.44
C LYS A 202 -18.03 -1.97 -8.46
N ILE A 203 -17.91 -1.14 -9.48
CA ILE A 203 -18.94 -0.90 -10.50
C ILE A 203 -18.46 -1.48 -11.83
N GLY A 204 -19.29 -2.31 -12.48
CA GLY A 204 -19.03 -2.82 -13.83
C GLY A 204 -19.81 -2.01 -14.88
N LEU A 205 -19.10 -1.41 -15.83
CA LEU A 205 -19.70 -0.73 -16.98
C LEU A 205 -19.55 -1.62 -18.22
N PHE A 206 -20.65 -2.24 -18.64
CA PHE A 206 -20.70 -3.14 -19.80
C PHE A 206 -21.30 -2.41 -21.01
N GLY A 207 -20.45 -2.04 -21.96
CA GLY A 207 -20.83 -1.52 -23.26
C GLY A 207 -20.41 -2.45 -24.40
N GLY A 208 -21.13 -2.38 -25.52
CA GLY A 208 -20.71 -2.89 -26.82
C GLY A 208 -20.59 -1.73 -27.83
N GLU A 209 -20.16 -2.03 -29.05
CA GLU A 209 -20.08 -1.07 -30.17
C GLU A 209 -21.46 -0.56 -30.63
#